data_AF-A0A946ZK52-F1
#
_entry.id   AF-A0A946ZK52-F1
#
_cell.length_a   1.000
_cell.length_b   1.000
_cell.length_c   1.000
_cell.angle_alpha   90.00
_cell.angle_beta   90.00
_cell.angle_gamma   90.00
#
_symmetry.space_group_name_H-M   'P 1'
#
loop_
_entity.id
_entity.type
_entity.pdbx_description
1 polymer ?
#
loop_
_entity_poly.entity_id
_entity_poly.type
_entity_poly.pdbx_seq_one_letter_code
_entity_poly.pdbx_strand_id
1 'polypeptide(L)'
;MSDNLSELLGRKGIKDNLFNKLGELAKPKGAPNDEELAKLAEEFLVGKANTYGTASFYDFLKPENKGKKVYVCNGTACLCAGTQNEVIDTLKSKFQDDEIGHMTCLGRCHENSAFHYNGLNFSGDAINDLNSVIDSGPDKNKDTYNVKANGEAILTKPFTNIIDYYQPFRAALKQDSADILEEIKTSNLRGRGGAGFPMGLKLQFCRNENNPIKFIICNADEGDPGAYSD
;
A
#
# COMPACT_ATOMS: atom_id res chain seq x y z
N MET A 1 -20.45 0.09 3.50
CA MET A 1 -19.94 1.44 3.16
C MET A 1 -21.06 2.41 3.49
N SER A 2 -20.80 3.59 4.08
CA SER A 2 -21.88 4.58 4.17
C SER A 2 -22.22 5.02 2.75
N ASP A 3 -23.51 5.14 2.42
CA ASP A 3 -23.97 5.50 1.07
C ASP A 3 -23.31 6.80 0.59
N ASN A 4 -23.04 7.72 1.53
CA ASN A 4 -22.30 8.96 1.30
C ASN A 4 -20.89 8.74 0.72
N LEU A 5 -20.11 7.78 1.23
CA LEU A 5 -18.73 7.58 0.76
C LEU A 5 -18.70 7.00 -0.66
N SER A 6 -19.64 6.10 -0.97
CA SER A 6 -19.79 5.52 -2.30
C SER A 6 -20.28 6.56 -3.32
N GLU A 7 -21.21 7.45 -2.93
CA GLU A 7 -21.63 8.56 -3.78
C GLU A 7 -20.48 9.55 -4.06
N LEU A 8 -19.71 9.90 -3.03
CA LEU A 8 -18.57 10.84 -3.14
C LEU A 8 -17.45 10.29 -4.05
N LEU A 9 -17.11 9.01 -3.92
CA LEU A 9 -16.06 8.37 -4.72
C LEU A 9 -16.54 8.05 -6.15
N GLY A 10 -17.83 7.82 -6.36
CA GLY A 10 -18.40 7.38 -7.63
C GLY A 10 -18.89 8.49 -8.57
N ARG A 11 -19.01 9.75 -8.11
CA ARG A 11 -19.65 10.85 -8.88
C ARG A 11 -19.09 11.07 -10.28
N LYS A 12 -17.79 10.90 -10.46
CA LYS A 12 -17.10 11.00 -11.76
C LYS A 12 -16.51 9.66 -12.22
N GLY A 13 -17.00 8.56 -11.65
CA GLY A 13 -16.55 7.21 -11.93
C GLY A 13 -15.17 6.88 -11.33
N ILE A 14 -14.69 5.68 -11.63
CA ILE A 14 -13.47 5.10 -11.02
C ILE A 14 -12.20 5.82 -11.48
N LYS A 15 -12.19 6.35 -12.71
CA LYS A 15 -10.99 6.99 -13.31
C LYS A 15 -10.73 8.40 -12.76
N ASP A 16 -11.79 9.16 -12.52
CA ASP A 16 -11.71 10.57 -12.13
C ASP A 16 -12.31 10.78 -10.74
N ASN A 17 -11.94 9.94 -9.78
CA ASN A 17 -12.49 9.96 -8.44
C ASN A 17 -11.82 11.00 -7.53
N LEU A 18 -12.53 11.39 -6.46
CA LEU A 18 -12.09 12.42 -5.51
C LEU A 18 -10.74 12.10 -4.86
N PHE A 19 -10.53 10.83 -4.48
CA PHE A 19 -9.30 10.40 -3.82
C PHE A 19 -8.08 10.53 -4.72
N ASN A 20 -8.19 10.14 -5.99
CA ASN A 20 -7.12 10.30 -6.97
C ASN A 20 -6.75 11.78 -7.15
N LYS A 21 -7.74 12.66 -7.27
CA LYS A 21 -7.52 14.11 -7.40
C LYS A 21 -6.82 14.71 -6.19
N LEU A 22 -7.20 14.30 -4.98
CA LEU A 22 -6.51 14.72 -3.75
C LEU A 22 -5.03 14.32 -3.78
N GLY A 23 -4.74 13.08 -4.19
CA GLY A 23 -3.37 12.59 -4.36
C GLY A 23 -2.57 13.42 -5.38
N GLU A 24 -3.14 13.68 -6.56
CA GLU A 24 -2.48 14.50 -7.59
C GLU A 24 -2.19 15.93 -7.12
N LEU A 25 -3.12 16.55 -6.38
CA LEU A 25 -2.92 17.88 -5.81
C LEU A 25 -1.82 17.90 -4.74
N ALA A 26 -1.65 16.81 -3.99
CA ALA A 26 -0.63 16.72 -2.95
C ALA A 26 0.79 16.54 -3.50
N LYS A 27 0.97 15.85 -4.64
CA LYS A 27 2.30 15.50 -5.19
C LYS A 27 3.34 16.63 -5.17
N PRO A 28 3.04 17.89 -5.55
CA PRO A 28 4.05 18.94 -5.64
C PRO A 28 4.56 19.42 -4.27
N LYS A 29 3.76 19.33 -3.21
CA LYS A 29 4.05 19.97 -1.91
C LYS A 29 3.86 19.05 -0.69
N GLY A 30 3.39 17.82 -0.87
CA GLY A 30 3.08 16.89 0.23
C GLY A 30 1.73 17.11 0.90
N ALA A 31 0.95 18.10 0.46
CA ALA A 31 -0.43 18.33 0.91
C ALA A 31 -1.16 19.31 -0.04
N PRO A 32 -2.45 19.11 -0.33
CA PRO A 32 -3.26 20.11 -1.01
C PRO A 32 -3.51 21.32 -0.09
N ASN A 33 -3.62 22.52 -0.66
CA ASN A 33 -3.97 23.73 0.08
C ASN A 33 -5.48 24.00 0.10
N ASP A 34 -5.93 24.92 0.97
CA ASP A 34 -7.36 25.21 1.16
C ASP A 34 -8.07 25.69 -0.11
N GLU A 35 -7.38 26.42 -0.99
CA GLU A 35 -7.96 26.87 -2.26
C GLU A 35 -8.14 25.70 -3.24
N GLU A 36 -7.16 24.80 -3.31
CA GLU A 36 -7.25 23.57 -4.10
C GLU A 36 -8.38 22.65 -3.60
N LEU A 37 -8.49 22.49 -2.27
CA LEU A 37 -9.56 21.71 -1.65
C LEU A 37 -10.94 22.33 -1.87
N ALA A 38 -11.04 23.67 -1.89
CA ALA A 38 -12.28 24.37 -2.18
C ALA A 38 -12.71 24.20 -3.64
N LYS A 39 -11.77 24.32 -4.60
CA LYS A 39 -12.04 24.04 -6.03
C LYS A 39 -12.47 22.60 -6.24
N LEU A 40 -11.82 21.66 -5.57
CA LEU A 40 -12.19 20.25 -5.65
C LEU A 40 -13.57 19.97 -5.05
N ALA A 41 -13.93 20.68 -3.98
CA ALA A 41 -15.27 20.58 -3.39
C ALA A 41 -16.36 21.03 -4.38
N GLU A 42 -16.14 22.15 -5.07
CA GLU A 42 -17.03 22.62 -6.13
C GLU A 42 -17.09 21.63 -7.31
N GLU A 43 -15.94 21.13 -7.76
CA GLU A 43 -15.83 20.19 -8.87
C GLU A 43 -16.62 18.89 -8.64
N PHE A 44 -16.59 18.37 -7.41
CA PHE A 44 -17.29 17.13 -7.04
C PHE A 44 -18.68 17.40 -6.46
N LEU A 45 -19.10 18.66 -6.34
CA LEU A 45 -20.37 19.12 -5.76
C LEU A 45 -20.57 18.71 -4.29
N VAL A 46 -19.52 18.81 -3.48
CA VAL A 46 -19.46 18.38 -2.07
C VAL A 46 -19.16 19.56 -1.16
N GLY A 47 -19.44 19.43 0.14
CA GLY A 47 -19.06 20.45 1.10
C GLY A 47 -17.53 20.56 1.24
N LYS A 48 -17.01 21.78 1.46
CA LYS A 48 -15.57 22.01 1.76
C LYS A 48 -15.07 21.17 2.96
N ALA A 49 -15.95 20.93 3.92
CA ALA A 49 -15.65 20.04 5.05
C ALA A 49 -15.37 18.59 4.62
N ASN A 50 -15.94 18.11 3.52
CA ASN A 50 -15.70 16.75 3.03
C ASN A 50 -14.29 16.65 2.41
N THR A 51 -13.88 17.62 1.59
CA THR A 51 -12.55 17.60 0.98
C THR A 51 -11.46 17.82 2.02
N TYR A 52 -11.66 18.77 2.94
CA TYR A 52 -10.77 18.97 4.08
C TYR A 52 -10.71 17.75 5.00
N GLY A 53 -11.86 17.21 5.42
CA GLY A 53 -11.94 16.03 6.28
C GLY A 53 -11.24 14.83 5.66
N THR A 54 -11.47 14.58 4.37
CA THR A 54 -10.80 13.49 3.63
C THR A 54 -9.30 13.70 3.55
N ALA A 55 -8.84 14.90 3.18
CA ALA A 55 -7.40 15.20 3.11
C ALA A 55 -6.73 15.08 4.48
N SER A 56 -7.38 15.57 5.55
CA SER A 56 -6.85 15.48 6.90
C SER A 56 -6.85 14.07 7.50
N PHE A 57 -7.56 13.12 6.89
CA PHE A 57 -7.60 11.73 7.35
C PHE A 57 -6.35 10.95 6.91
N TYR A 58 -5.94 11.07 5.65
CA TYR A 58 -4.81 10.32 5.08
C TYR A 58 -3.49 11.02 5.38
N ASP A 59 -2.54 10.32 6.01
CA ASP A 59 -1.28 10.89 6.47
C ASP A 59 -0.60 11.77 5.40
N PHE A 60 -0.30 11.25 4.21
CA PHE A 60 0.39 11.99 3.15
C PHE A 60 -0.42 13.11 2.46
N LEU A 61 -1.64 13.36 2.90
CA LEU A 61 -2.46 14.49 2.46
C LEU A 61 -2.62 15.54 3.56
N LYS A 62 -2.16 15.26 4.79
CA LYS A 62 -2.29 16.16 5.92
C LYS A 62 -1.37 17.38 5.79
N PRO A 63 -1.77 18.56 6.27
CA PRO A 63 -0.93 19.76 6.24
C PRO A 63 0.45 19.59 6.88
N GLU A 64 0.59 18.72 7.88
CA GLU A 64 1.86 18.43 8.57
C GLU A 64 2.90 17.77 7.67
N ASN A 65 2.47 17.13 6.57
CA ASN A 65 3.36 16.54 5.57
C ASN A 65 3.76 17.51 4.46
N LYS A 66 3.31 18.76 4.54
CA LYS A 66 3.71 19.80 3.59
C LYS A 66 5.21 20.07 3.70
N GLY A 67 5.91 19.98 2.57
CA GLY A 67 7.35 20.22 2.46
C GLY A 67 8.24 19.06 2.89
N LYS A 68 7.68 17.95 3.38
CA LYS A 68 8.44 16.73 3.71
C LYS A 68 8.97 16.09 2.43
N LYS A 69 10.25 15.70 2.46
CA LYS A 69 10.98 15.11 1.32
C LYS A 69 11.44 13.69 1.59
N VAL A 70 11.66 13.36 2.86
CA VAL A 70 12.12 12.04 3.31
C VAL A 70 11.36 11.64 4.57
N TYR A 71 11.05 10.36 4.74
CA TYR A 71 10.29 9.88 5.90
C TYR A 71 11.03 8.75 6.60
N VAL A 72 11.20 8.85 7.91
CA VAL A 72 11.81 7.79 8.73
C VAL A 72 10.73 6.85 9.24
N CYS A 73 10.96 5.54 9.12
CA CYS A 73 10.03 4.54 9.65
C CYS A 73 9.93 4.65 11.18
N ASN A 74 8.70 4.84 11.68
CA ASN A 74 8.39 4.76 13.11
C ASN A 74 7.53 3.52 13.44
N GLY A 75 7.53 2.51 12.57
CA GLY A 75 6.89 1.22 12.84
C GLY A 75 7.53 0.51 14.04
N THR A 76 6.74 -0.27 14.78
CA THR A 76 7.15 -0.92 16.03
C THR A 76 8.39 -1.79 15.89
N ALA A 77 8.57 -2.50 14.77
CA ALA A 77 9.75 -3.31 14.50
C ALA A 77 11.03 -2.45 14.47
N CYS A 78 10.99 -1.33 13.75
CA CYS A 78 12.14 -0.44 13.67
C CYS A 78 12.36 0.27 15.02
N LEU A 79 11.30 0.69 15.72
CA LEU A 79 11.40 1.28 17.06
C LEU A 79 12.03 0.30 18.06
N CYS A 80 11.67 -0.99 17.99
CA CYS A 80 12.26 -2.04 18.81
C CYS A 80 13.75 -2.26 18.48
N ALA A 81 14.14 -2.11 17.21
CA ALA A 81 15.54 -2.18 16.79
C ALA A 81 16.35 -0.94 17.24
N GLY A 82 15.69 0.19 17.50
CA GLY A 82 16.33 1.42 18.01
C GLY A 82 17.14 2.20 16.97
N THR A 83 16.91 1.96 15.68
CA THR A 83 17.73 2.51 14.58
C THR A 83 17.33 3.93 14.14
N GLN A 84 16.24 4.49 14.65
CA GLN A 84 15.62 5.72 14.11
C GLN A 84 16.52 6.93 14.29
N ASN A 85 17.13 7.07 15.46
CA ASN A 85 17.94 8.25 15.77
C ASN A 85 19.14 8.35 14.82
N GLU A 86 19.83 7.23 14.57
CA GLU A 86 20.94 7.15 13.62
C GLU A 86 20.50 7.48 12.18
N VAL A 87 19.34 6.98 11.76
CA VAL A 87 18.76 7.31 10.45
C VAL A 87 18.46 8.81 10.35
N ILE A 88 17.82 9.39 11.37
CA ILE A 88 17.50 10.82 11.42
C ILE A 88 18.77 11.66 11.35
N ASP A 89 19.76 11.35 12.20
CA ASP A 89 21.02 12.08 12.27
C ASP A 89 21.78 12.04 10.94
N THR A 90 21.76 10.89 10.26
CA THR A 90 22.36 10.74 8.93
C THR A 90 21.61 11.55 7.87
N LEU A 91 20.28 11.53 7.87
CA LEU A 91 19.46 12.31 6.94
C LEU A 91 19.63 13.82 7.10
N LYS A 92 19.90 14.31 8.32
CA LYS A 92 20.19 15.74 8.58
C LYS A 92 21.43 16.26 7.86
N SER A 93 22.30 15.37 7.35
CA SER A 93 23.42 15.79 6.49
C SER A 93 22.99 16.28 5.11
N LYS A 94 21.75 15.98 4.67
CA LYS A 94 21.21 16.28 3.34
C LYS A 94 19.89 17.03 3.34
N PHE A 95 19.09 16.85 4.39
CA PHE A 95 17.76 17.42 4.51
C PHE A 95 17.69 18.32 5.73
N GLN A 96 16.87 19.37 5.66
CA GLN A 96 16.55 20.19 6.82
C GLN A 96 15.63 19.42 7.79
N ASP A 97 15.66 19.79 9.07
CA ASP A 97 14.83 19.15 10.10
C ASP A 97 13.33 19.17 9.74
N ASP A 98 12.85 20.24 9.10
CA ASP A 98 11.46 20.37 8.67
C ASP A 98 11.14 19.60 7.38
N GLU A 99 12.14 19.10 6.64
CA GLU A 99 11.98 18.24 5.46
C GLU A 99 11.92 16.74 5.82
N ILE A 100 12.31 16.39 7.05
CA ILE A 100 12.27 15.01 7.56
C ILE A 100 10.91 14.76 8.25
N GLY A 101 10.20 13.76 7.78
CA GLY A 101 8.92 13.30 8.31
C GLY A 101 9.01 11.89 8.89
N HIS A 102 7.85 11.36 9.29
CA HIS A 102 7.72 9.98 9.74
C HIS A 102 6.67 9.23 8.92
N MET A 103 6.89 7.94 8.71
CA MET A 103 5.92 7.04 8.09
C MET A 103 5.74 5.79 8.94
N THR A 104 4.48 5.44 9.22
CA THR A 104 4.11 4.28 10.01
C THR A 104 4.27 3.01 9.19
N CYS A 105 5.35 2.28 9.47
CA CYS A 105 5.78 1.07 8.76
C CYS A 105 6.16 1.34 7.29
N LEU A 106 7.28 0.75 6.84
CA LEU A 106 7.74 0.82 5.45
C LEU A 106 7.82 -0.57 4.78
N GLY A 107 7.34 -1.63 5.45
CA GLY A 107 7.48 -3.01 4.97
C GLY A 107 8.92 -3.53 4.90
N ARG A 108 9.90 -2.80 5.46
CA ARG A 108 11.32 -3.17 5.48
C ARG A 108 11.79 -3.68 6.85
N CYS A 109 10.88 -4.31 7.59
CA CYS A 109 11.13 -4.76 8.97
C CYS A 109 12.22 -5.85 9.07
N HIS A 110 12.52 -6.53 7.96
CA HIS A 110 13.58 -7.54 7.88
C HIS A 110 15.01 -6.95 7.95
N GLU A 111 15.18 -5.65 7.65
CA GLU A 111 16.48 -4.96 7.67
C GLU A 111 16.53 -3.82 8.70
N ASN A 112 15.40 -3.21 9.06
CA ASN A 112 15.34 -1.98 9.87
C ASN A 112 16.08 -0.80 9.21
N SER A 113 16.45 0.23 9.98
CA SER A 113 17.04 1.48 9.47
C SER A 113 16.28 2.07 8.27
N ALA A 114 14.95 1.93 8.29
CA ALA A 114 14.14 2.14 7.11
C ALA A 114 13.73 3.60 6.94
N PHE A 115 13.79 4.09 5.70
CA PHE A 115 13.36 5.42 5.32
C PHE A 115 12.77 5.44 3.90
N HIS A 116 11.82 6.34 3.65
CA HIS A 116 11.20 6.54 2.35
C HIS A 116 11.76 7.80 1.70
N TYR A 117 12.20 7.69 0.46
CA TYR A 117 12.66 8.82 -0.34
C TYR A 117 12.22 8.64 -1.79
N ASN A 118 11.62 9.69 -2.36
CA ASN A 118 11.26 9.77 -3.79
C ASN A 118 10.47 8.55 -4.32
N GLY A 119 9.46 8.09 -3.56
CA GLY A 119 8.60 6.98 -3.97
C GLY A 119 9.16 5.58 -3.69
N LEU A 120 10.32 5.47 -3.03
CA LEU A 120 11.02 4.21 -2.76
C LEU A 120 11.31 4.05 -1.27
N ASN A 121 11.23 2.81 -0.77
CA ASN A 121 11.49 2.46 0.64
C ASN A 121 12.87 1.83 0.78
N PHE A 122 13.82 2.52 1.40
CA PHE A 122 15.18 2.04 1.67
C PHE A 122 15.33 1.54 3.11
N SER A 123 16.35 0.73 3.37
CA SER A 123 16.60 0.09 4.68
C SER A 123 18.04 -0.41 4.83
N GLY A 124 18.38 -0.87 6.03
CA GLY A 124 19.67 -1.49 6.32
C GLY A 124 20.85 -0.56 6.00
N ASP A 125 21.82 -1.08 5.26
CA ASP A 125 23.05 -0.37 4.90
C ASP A 125 22.84 0.77 3.90
N ALA A 126 21.64 0.92 3.31
CA ALA A 126 21.35 2.00 2.37
C ALA A 126 21.55 3.39 3.01
N ILE A 127 21.33 3.50 4.33
CA ILE A 127 21.53 4.75 5.06
C ILE A 127 23.01 5.20 5.07
N ASN A 128 23.95 4.26 4.99
CA ASN A 128 25.39 4.53 5.03
C ASN A 128 25.93 5.13 3.72
N ASP A 129 25.19 5.01 2.63
CA ASP A 129 25.55 5.53 1.30
C ASP A 129 24.44 6.42 0.73
N LEU A 130 24.03 7.41 1.52
CA LEU A 130 22.92 8.31 1.19
C LEU A 130 23.15 9.11 -0.10
N ASN A 131 24.40 9.48 -0.41
CA ASN A 131 24.73 10.16 -1.68
C ASN A 131 24.31 9.31 -2.86
N SER A 132 24.74 8.04 -2.85
CA SER A 132 24.38 7.15 -3.92
C SER A 132 22.88 6.89 -3.94
N VAL A 133 22.21 6.70 -2.80
CA VAL A 133 20.73 6.52 -2.77
C VAL A 133 19.99 7.69 -3.43
N ILE A 134 20.44 8.93 -3.17
CA ILE A 134 19.83 10.13 -3.77
C ILE A 134 20.06 10.16 -5.29
N ASP A 135 21.23 9.72 -5.76
CA ASP A 135 21.64 9.81 -7.17
C ASP A 135 21.25 8.59 -8.03
N SER A 136 21.12 7.39 -7.44
CA SER A 136 21.08 6.10 -8.15
C SER A 136 19.68 5.58 -8.50
N GLY A 137 18.62 6.29 -8.11
CA GLY A 137 17.25 5.87 -8.44
C GLY A 137 16.91 4.46 -7.90
N PRO A 138 16.08 3.67 -8.60
CA PRO A 138 15.53 2.40 -8.07
C PRO A 138 16.55 1.26 -7.97
N ASP A 139 17.75 1.37 -8.54
CA ASP A 139 18.70 0.25 -8.63
C ASP A 139 19.21 -0.24 -7.27
N LYS A 140 19.24 0.65 -6.27
CA LYS A 140 19.58 0.34 -4.88
C LYS A 140 18.38 -0.06 -4.02
N ASN A 141 17.17 -0.02 -4.57
CA ASN A 141 15.95 -0.40 -3.88
C ASN A 141 15.63 -1.89 -4.06
N LYS A 142 16.54 -2.78 -3.66
CA LYS A 142 16.36 -4.23 -3.84
C LYS A 142 16.30 -4.93 -2.50
N ASP A 143 15.24 -5.69 -2.30
CA ASP A 143 15.12 -6.56 -1.13
C ASP A 143 15.92 -7.85 -1.32
N THR A 144 16.57 -8.29 -0.25
CA THR A 144 17.21 -9.61 -0.18
C THR A 144 16.64 -10.37 1.00
N TYR A 145 15.71 -11.28 0.72
CA TYR A 145 15.07 -12.10 1.74
C TYR A 145 15.79 -13.43 1.94
N ASN A 146 15.97 -13.84 3.20
CA ASN A 146 16.33 -15.22 3.53
C ASN A 146 15.06 -16.09 3.56
N VAL A 147 14.73 -16.71 2.43
CA VAL A 147 13.50 -17.49 2.27
C VAL A 147 13.76 -18.96 2.56
N LYS A 148 12.98 -19.53 3.49
CA LYS A 148 12.96 -20.97 3.79
C LYS A 148 11.52 -21.46 3.87
N ALA A 149 11.29 -22.71 3.50
CA ALA A 149 10.00 -23.36 3.63
C ALA A 149 10.11 -24.53 4.61
N ASN A 150 9.09 -24.69 5.45
CA ASN A 150 8.91 -25.93 6.19
C ASN A 150 7.98 -26.84 5.39
N GLY A 151 8.53 -27.90 4.80
CA GLY A 151 7.81 -28.78 3.87
C GLY A 151 7.89 -28.31 2.41
N GLU A 152 6.85 -28.60 1.63
CA GLU A 152 6.82 -28.22 0.22
C GLU A 152 6.64 -26.70 0.08
N ALA A 153 7.60 -26.05 -0.58
CA ALA A 153 7.44 -24.66 -0.98
C ALA A 153 6.33 -24.56 -2.05
N ILE A 154 5.34 -23.71 -1.83
CA ILE A 154 4.31 -23.41 -2.84
C ILE A 154 4.42 -21.94 -3.25
N LEU A 155 4.21 -21.02 -2.32
CA LEU A 155 4.27 -19.57 -2.57
C LEU A 155 5.69 -19.05 -2.77
N THR A 156 6.68 -19.71 -2.18
CA THR A 156 8.09 -19.32 -2.20
C THR A 156 8.92 -20.10 -3.22
N LYS A 157 8.27 -20.87 -4.11
CA LYS A 157 8.97 -21.52 -5.23
C LYS A 157 9.61 -20.44 -6.12
N PRO A 158 10.82 -20.69 -6.66
CA PRO A 158 11.42 -19.79 -7.62
C PRO A 158 10.45 -19.49 -8.76
N PHE A 159 10.35 -18.22 -9.13
CA PHE A 159 9.60 -17.82 -10.32
C PHE A 159 10.15 -18.57 -11.53
N THR A 160 9.25 -19.12 -12.34
CA THR A 160 9.61 -19.85 -13.57
C THR A 160 9.67 -18.88 -14.75
N ASN A 161 8.59 -18.78 -15.50
CA ASN A 161 8.37 -17.81 -16.56
C ASN A 161 6.88 -17.41 -16.55
N ILE A 162 6.56 -16.33 -17.25
CA ILE A 162 5.19 -15.79 -17.28
C ILE A 162 4.18 -16.81 -17.79
N ILE A 163 4.53 -17.62 -18.79
CA ILE A 163 3.61 -18.57 -19.43
C ILE A 163 3.21 -19.66 -18.44
N ASP A 164 4.19 -20.28 -17.79
CA ASP A 164 3.98 -21.37 -16.83
C ASP A 164 3.28 -20.84 -15.57
N TYR A 165 3.68 -19.67 -15.08
CA TYR A 165 3.07 -19.05 -13.89
C TYR A 165 1.56 -18.83 -14.06
N TYR A 166 1.12 -18.37 -15.24
CA TYR A 166 -0.30 -18.15 -15.52
C TYR A 166 -1.06 -19.39 -16.02
N GLN A 167 -0.40 -20.53 -16.21
CA GLN A 167 -1.03 -21.73 -16.74
C GLN A 167 -2.21 -22.21 -15.87
N PRO A 168 -2.11 -22.30 -14.53
CA PRO A 168 -3.24 -22.74 -13.69
C PRO A 168 -4.44 -21.79 -13.82
N PHE A 169 -4.20 -20.49 -13.87
CA PHE A 169 -5.25 -19.49 -14.08
C PHE A 169 -5.94 -19.67 -15.43
N ARG A 170 -5.17 -19.84 -16.51
CA ARG A 170 -5.73 -20.10 -17.85
C ARG A 170 -6.53 -21.40 -17.91
N ALA A 171 -6.14 -22.43 -17.15
CA ALA A 171 -6.90 -23.67 -17.04
C ALA A 171 -8.21 -23.47 -16.27
N ALA A 172 -8.18 -22.73 -15.16
CA ALA A 172 -9.38 -22.43 -14.37
C ALA A 172 -10.42 -21.65 -15.16
N LEU A 173 -10.02 -20.72 -16.03
CA LEU A 173 -10.93 -19.96 -16.90
C LEU A 173 -11.70 -20.81 -17.92
N LYS A 174 -11.29 -22.07 -18.16
CA LYS A 174 -11.96 -23.00 -19.07
C LYS A 174 -12.97 -23.92 -18.37
N GLN A 175 -13.06 -23.85 -17.05
CA GLN A 175 -13.94 -24.68 -16.23
C GLN A 175 -15.19 -23.91 -15.82
N ASP A 176 -16.23 -24.62 -15.36
CA ASP A 176 -17.39 -23.95 -14.80
C ASP A 176 -17.03 -23.27 -13.48
N SER A 177 -17.48 -22.03 -13.32
CA SER A 177 -17.22 -21.23 -12.13
C SER A 177 -17.76 -21.83 -10.83
N ALA A 178 -18.79 -22.69 -10.88
CA ALA A 178 -19.30 -23.42 -9.73
C ALA A 178 -18.33 -24.55 -9.33
N ASP A 179 -17.77 -25.27 -10.30
CA ASP A 179 -16.78 -26.34 -10.04
C ASP A 179 -15.51 -25.76 -9.40
N ILE A 180 -15.02 -24.63 -9.93
CA ILE A 180 -13.88 -23.90 -9.35
C ILE A 180 -14.19 -23.43 -7.92
N LEU A 181 -15.43 -22.98 -7.65
CA LEU A 181 -15.83 -22.56 -6.30
C LEU A 181 -15.84 -23.75 -5.33
N GLU A 182 -16.32 -24.92 -5.75
CA GLU A 182 -16.28 -26.13 -4.93
C GLU A 182 -14.85 -26.64 -4.70
N GLU A 183 -13.96 -26.52 -5.68
CA GLU A 183 -12.53 -26.81 -5.51
C GLU A 183 -11.90 -25.88 -4.45
N ILE A 184 -12.18 -24.57 -4.53
CA ILE A 184 -11.69 -23.59 -3.54
C ILE A 184 -12.23 -23.92 -2.13
N LYS A 185 -13.51 -24.30 -2.00
CA LYS A 185 -14.07 -24.73 -0.71
C LYS A 185 -13.38 -25.98 -0.19
N THR A 186 -13.18 -26.98 -1.05
CA THR A 186 -12.52 -28.25 -0.70
C THR A 186 -11.07 -28.03 -0.25
N SER A 187 -10.36 -27.08 -0.86
CA SER A 187 -9.00 -26.71 -0.48
C SER A 187 -8.88 -26.15 0.94
N ASN A 188 -10.00 -25.74 1.56
CA ASN A 188 -10.03 -25.05 2.84
C ASN A 188 -9.13 -23.79 2.90
N LEU A 189 -8.93 -23.12 1.76
CA LEU A 189 -8.17 -21.87 1.72
C LEU A 189 -8.82 -20.83 2.63
N ARG A 190 -8.00 -20.19 3.47
CA ARG A 190 -8.39 -19.12 4.39
C ARG A 190 -7.69 -17.82 4.03
N GLY A 191 -8.33 -16.70 4.33
CA GLY A 191 -7.73 -15.38 4.16
C GLY A 191 -6.42 -15.26 4.95
N ARG A 192 -5.40 -14.65 4.33
CA ARG A 192 -4.05 -14.52 4.90
C ARG A 192 -3.76 -13.17 5.55
N GLY A 193 -4.56 -12.14 5.31
CA GLY A 193 -4.48 -10.85 6.01
C GLY A 193 -5.09 -10.86 7.42
N GLY A 194 -4.73 -11.84 8.26
CA GLY A 194 -5.10 -11.90 9.68
C GLY A 194 -6.50 -12.46 10.02
N ALA A 195 -7.57 -12.06 9.32
CA ALA A 195 -8.94 -12.44 9.68
C ALA A 195 -9.23 -13.96 9.56
N GLY A 196 -8.50 -14.68 8.70
CA GLY A 196 -8.60 -16.14 8.58
C GLY A 196 -9.97 -16.66 8.13
N PHE A 197 -10.82 -15.83 7.51
CA PHE A 197 -12.14 -16.26 7.05
C PHE A 197 -12.03 -17.23 5.85
N PRO A 198 -12.85 -18.30 5.76
CA PRO A 198 -12.79 -19.24 4.63
C PRO A 198 -13.07 -18.56 3.29
N MET A 199 -12.13 -18.68 2.35
CA MET A 199 -12.19 -17.99 1.06
C MET A 199 -13.36 -18.49 0.19
N GLY A 200 -13.59 -19.80 0.16
CA GLY A 200 -14.70 -20.41 -0.60
C GLY A 200 -16.07 -19.91 -0.14
N LEU A 201 -16.28 -19.72 1.17
CA LEU A 201 -17.53 -19.16 1.69
C LEU A 201 -17.69 -17.68 1.32
N LYS A 202 -16.62 -16.89 1.44
CA LYS A 202 -16.64 -15.46 1.07
C LYS A 202 -17.02 -15.27 -0.40
N LEU A 203 -16.45 -16.09 -1.29
CA LEU A 203 -16.78 -16.08 -2.71
C LEU A 203 -18.20 -16.56 -2.99
N GLN A 204 -18.68 -17.58 -2.27
CA GLN A 204 -20.05 -18.07 -2.41
C GLN A 204 -21.08 -17.01 -2.03
N PHE A 205 -20.88 -16.30 -0.91
CA PHE A 205 -21.77 -15.21 -0.51
C PHE A 205 -21.84 -14.13 -1.59
N CYS A 206 -20.68 -13.71 -2.13
CA CYS A 206 -20.65 -12.77 -3.25
C CYS A 206 -21.35 -13.32 -4.49
N ARG A 207 -21.15 -14.60 -4.84
CA ARG A 207 -21.78 -15.26 -6.00
C ARG A 207 -23.31 -15.29 -5.88
N ASN A 208 -23.82 -15.59 -4.69
CA ASN A 208 -25.26 -15.74 -4.44
C ASN A 208 -26.02 -14.41 -4.44
N GLU A 209 -25.33 -13.29 -4.28
CA GLU A 209 -25.94 -11.96 -4.39
C GLU A 209 -26.40 -11.69 -5.83
N ASN A 210 -27.66 -11.26 -6.00
CA ASN A 210 -28.25 -11.01 -7.31
C ASN A 210 -27.87 -9.61 -7.82
N ASN A 211 -26.63 -9.47 -8.27
CA ASN A 211 -26.12 -8.26 -8.90
C ASN A 211 -25.28 -8.63 -10.14
N PRO A 212 -25.57 -8.07 -11.33
CA PRO A 212 -24.78 -8.33 -12.53
C PRO A 212 -23.34 -7.80 -12.43
N ILE A 213 -23.08 -6.82 -11.56
CA ILE A 213 -21.76 -6.21 -11.36
C ILE A 213 -21.21 -6.66 -10.01
N LYS A 214 -20.00 -7.24 -10.05
CA LYS A 214 -19.27 -7.69 -8.85
C LYS A 214 -17.84 -7.19 -8.92
N PHE A 215 -17.25 -6.94 -7.76
CA PHE A 215 -15.90 -6.42 -7.64
C PHE A 215 -15.01 -7.40 -6.86
N ILE A 216 -13.76 -7.51 -7.27
CA ILE A 216 -12.70 -8.15 -6.51
C ILE A 216 -11.69 -7.06 -6.17
N ILE A 217 -11.35 -6.95 -4.89
CA ILE A 217 -10.36 -6.01 -4.38
C ILE A 217 -9.22 -6.83 -3.82
N CYS A 218 -8.02 -6.64 -4.36
CA CYS A 218 -6.79 -7.12 -3.74
C CYS A 218 -6.40 -6.10 -2.68
N ASN A 219 -6.35 -6.52 -1.41
CA ASN A 219 -5.77 -5.67 -0.37
C ASN A 219 -4.25 -5.87 -0.42
N ALA A 220 -3.53 -4.82 -0.79
CA ALA A 220 -2.07 -4.76 -0.76
C ALA A 220 -1.59 -3.57 0.10
N ASP A 221 -2.42 -3.19 1.07
CA ASP A 221 -2.13 -2.19 2.10
C ASP A 221 -1.75 -2.94 3.39
N GLU A 222 -0.56 -3.55 3.38
CA GLU A 222 0.04 -4.25 4.52
C GLU A 222 0.49 -3.23 5.56
N GLY A 223 -0.48 -2.72 6.32
CA GLY A 223 -0.28 -1.68 7.33
C GLY A 223 0.15 -2.21 8.70
N ASP A 224 0.07 -3.52 8.95
CA ASP A 224 0.40 -4.12 10.24
C ASP A 224 1.90 -3.98 10.52
N PRO A 225 2.33 -3.22 11.56
CA PRO A 225 3.74 -3.02 11.82
C PRO A 225 4.47 -4.34 12.09
N GLY A 226 5.50 -4.62 11.29
CA GLY A 226 6.24 -5.89 11.34
C GLY A 226 5.85 -6.88 10.26
N ALA A 227 4.74 -6.66 9.54
CA ALA A 227 4.36 -7.44 8.38
C ALA A 227 5.01 -6.90 7.11
N TYR A 228 5.45 -7.82 6.25
CA TYR A 228 6.06 -7.57 4.94
C TYR A 228 5.88 -8.81 4.03
N SER A 229 4.81 -9.56 4.26
CA SER A 229 4.57 -10.86 3.63
C SER A 229 3.80 -10.80 2.32
N ASP A 230 3.10 -9.69 2.08
CA ASP A 230 2.37 -9.41 0.84
C ASP A 230 3.33 -9.19 -0.35
#